data_AF-A0A661AK56-F1
#
_entry.id   AF-A0A661AK56-F1
#
_cell.length_a   1.000
_cell.length_b   1.000
_cell.length_c   1.000
_cell.angle_alpha   90.00
_cell.angle_beta   90.00
_cell.angle_gamma   90.00
#
_symmetry.space_group_name_H-M   'P 1'
#
loop_
_entity.id
_entity.type
_entity.pdbx_description
1 polymer ?
#
loop_
_entity_poly.entity_id
_entity_poly.type
_entity_poly.pdbx_seq_one_letter_code
_entity_poly.pdbx_strand_id
1 'polypeptide(L)'
;MMFKPKIVPFVCDWCSLQSADFIGLTRLFFPKKVSFIRVPCSGRVNPEIVSMAFKEGADGVLVMGCEKGACNYRTGNFQAERWTEVYRMVLELSGLNPDRLYLNLESDTEIIHVFERFYKTVEEIGPIGTEIGAAGNREKIKEIFEIIDLTLLDEDVKWLVGREWTLVTVENAYGEIYDEATFKRILKERINQQFLIAQIQYLTKDKPMSTYELAKALGRSTEEIFRTIVEMERKEKAVLVDFVDRTPRYQSVR
;
A
#
# COMPACT_ATOMS: atom_id res chain seq x y z
N MET A 1 -24.77 17.59 -5.15
CA MET A 1 -25.13 16.28 -4.56
C MET A 1 -24.11 15.96 -3.49
N MET A 2 -24.54 15.42 -2.34
CA MET A 2 -23.63 15.02 -1.27
C MET A 2 -22.80 13.80 -1.73
N PHE A 3 -21.48 13.86 -1.56
CA PHE A 3 -20.57 12.77 -1.89
C PHE A 3 -20.96 11.50 -1.10
N LYS A 4 -20.87 10.33 -1.75
CA LYS A 4 -21.12 9.04 -1.13
C LYS A 4 -19.90 8.14 -1.35
N PRO A 5 -19.04 7.98 -0.33
CA PRO A 5 -17.89 7.08 -0.39
C PRO A 5 -18.20 5.69 -0.94
N LYS A 6 -17.36 5.23 -1.87
CA LYS A 6 -17.29 3.83 -2.29
C LYS A 6 -16.26 3.11 -1.45
N ILE A 7 -16.73 2.29 -0.52
CA ILE A 7 -15.86 1.50 0.36
C ILE A 7 -15.85 0.07 -0.12
N VAL A 8 -14.66 -0.53 -0.16
CA VAL A 8 -14.48 -1.97 -0.40
C VAL A 8 -14.09 -2.65 0.91
N PRO A 9 -15.03 -3.32 1.60
CA PRO A 9 -14.75 -3.98 2.86
C PRO A 9 -14.44 -5.47 2.68
N PHE A 10 -13.25 -5.89 3.10
CA PHE A 10 -12.84 -7.29 3.20
C PHE A 10 -13.09 -7.81 4.62
N VAL A 11 -13.68 -8.99 4.74
CA VAL A 11 -13.99 -9.62 6.05
C VAL A 11 -13.35 -11.00 6.15
N CYS A 12 -12.71 -11.26 7.28
CA CYS A 12 -12.20 -12.57 7.64
C CYS A 12 -13.35 -13.56 7.88
N ASP A 13 -13.26 -14.73 7.27
CA ASP A 13 -14.25 -15.81 7.32
C ASP A 13 -14.54 -16.30 8.74
N TRP A 14 -13.51 -16.35 9.59
CA TRP A 14 -13.60 -16.99 10.90
C TRP A 14 -14.20 -16.10 11.99
N CYS A 15 -14.17 -14.78 11.81
CA CYS A 15 -14.48 -13.83 12.88
C CYS A 15 -15.47 -12.78 12.38
N SER A 16 -14.98 -11.81 11.59
CA SER A 16 -15.81 -10.68 11.13
C SER A 16 -16.99 -11.10 10.25
N LEU A 17 -16.88 -12.18 9.46
CA LEU A 17 -18.01 -12.69 8.69
C LEU A 17 -19.12 -13.24 9.58
N GLN A 18 -18.78 -13.93 10.67
CA GLN A 18 -19.79 -14.46 11.61
C GLN A 18 -20.61 -13.33 12.23
N SER A 19 -19.98 -12.21 12.53
CA SER A 19 -20.68 -11.01 13.03
C SER A 19 -21.55 -10.37 11.95
N ALA A 20 -21.09 -10.35 10.69
CA ALA A 20 -21.91 -9.90 9.57
C ALA A 20 -23.15 -10.80 9.37
N ASP A 21 -22.98 -12.12 9.47
CA ASP A 21 -24.08 -13.09 9.40
C ASP A 21 -25.04 -12.92 10.59
N PHE A 22 -24.51 -12.69 11.79
CA PHE A 22 -25.31 -12.44 13.00
C PHE A 22 -26.19 -11.20 12.85
N ILE A 23 -25.67 -10.12 12.25
CA ILE A 23 -26.47 -8.92 11.92
C ILE A 23 -27.62 -9.25 10.98
N GLY A 24 -27.35 -10.08 9.96
CA GLY A 24 -28.38 -10.55 9.04
C GLY A 24 -29.47 -11.37 9.74
N LEU A 25 -29.07 -12.29 10.63
CA LEU A 25 -29.98 -13.14 11.41
C LEU A 25 -30.84 -12.34 12.41
N THR A 26 -30.22 -11.39 13.10
CA THR A 26 -30.89 -10.53 14.10
C THR A 26 -31.66 -9.38 13.48
N ARG A 27 -31.61 -9.23 12.15
CA ARG A 27 -32.24 -8.12 11.40
C ARG A 27 -31.81 -6.75 11.91
N LEU A 28 -30.60 -6.66 12.43
CA LEU A 28 -30.00 -5.38 12.78
C LEU A 28 -29.86 -4.55 11.50
N PHE A 29 -30.27 -3.29 11.60
CA PHE A 29 -30.25 -2.39 10.46
C PHE A 29 -28.81 -2.03 10.12
N PHE A 30 -28.34 -2.40 8.93
CA PHE A 30 -27.10 -1.88 8.38
C PHE A 30 -27.40 -0.56 7.66
N PRO A 31 -26.85 0.58 8.09
CA PRO A 31 -27.31 1.90 7.67
C PRO A 31 -27.05 2.22 6.21
N LYS A 32 -26.18 1.44 5.55
CA LYS A 32 -25.81 1.61 4.15
C LYS A 32 -25.85 0.25 3.46
N LYS A 33 -26.15 0.24 2.16
CA LYS A 33 -25.98 -0.97 1.36
C LYS A 33 -24.49 -1.28 1.28
N VAL A 34 -24.06 -2.34 1.96
CA VAL A 34 -22.67 -2.80 1.98
C VAL A 34 -22.64 -4.23 1.45
N SER A 35 -21.63 -4.51 0.62
CA SER A 35 -21.32 -5.85 0.16
C SER A 35 -19.93 -6.20 0.65
N PHE A 36 -19.86 -7.12 1.60
CA PHE A 36 -18.59 -7.60 2.16
C PHE A 36 -17.93 -8.58 1.20
N ILE A 37 -16.63 -8.41 0.97
CA ILE A 37 -15.80 -9.37 0.26
C ILE A 37 -15.22 -10.34 1.29
N ARG A 38 -15.70 -11.58 1.26
CA ARG A 38 -15.20 -12.66 2.13
C ARG A 38 -13.79 -13.06 1.73
N VAL A 39 -12.90 -13.16 2.71
CA VAL A 39 -11.56 -13.74 2.59
C VAL A 39 -11.32 -14.75 3.69
N PRO A 40 -10.53 -15.82 3.46
CA PRO A 40 -10.28 -16.83 4.50
C PRO A 40 -9.62 -16.22 5.75
N CYS A 41 -8.74 -15.23 5.58
CA CYS A 41 -8.07 -14.52 6.65
C CYS A 41 -7.79 -13.08 6.21
N SER A 42 -7.71 -12.12 7.13
CA SER A 42 -7.24 -10.76 6.82
C SER A 42 -5.84 -10.77 6.19
N GLY A 43 -4.97 -11.71 6.58
CA GLY A 43 -3.65 -11.90 5.97
C GLY A 43 -3.67 -12.31 4.48
N ARG A 44 -4.84 -12.65 3.92
CA ARG A 44 -4.99 -12.89 2.47
C ARG A 44 -5.01 -11.58 1.67
N VAL A 45 -5.39 -10.47 2.29
CA VAL A 45 -5.47 -9.16 1.67
C VAL A 45 -4.05 -8.62 1.54
N ASN A 46 -3.44 -8.85 0.38
CA ASN A 46 -2.11 -8.35 0.04
C ASN A 46 -2.19 -6.94 -0.59
N PRO A 47 -1.06 -6.23 -0.76
CA PRO A 47 -1.04 -4.91 -1.40
C PRO A 47 -1.72 -4.86 -2.76
N GLU A 48 -1.53 -5.86 -3.63
CA GLU A 48 -2.15 -5.91 -4.97
C GLU A 48 -3.68 -5.86 -4.92
N ILE A 49 -4.30 -6.59 -3.98
CA ILE A 49 -5.76 -6.60 -3.81
C ILE A 49 -6.24 -5.21 -3.39
N VAL A 50 -5.51 -4.54 -2.50
CA VAL A 50 -5.82 -3.17 -2.05
C VAL A 50 -5.70 -2.18 -3.21
N SER A 51 -4.58 -2.22 -3.95
CA SER A 51 -4.36 -1.40 -5.14
C SER A 51 -5.44 -1.62 -6.19
N MET A 52 -5.85 -2.87 -6.42
CA MET A 52 -6.91 -3.22 -7.36
C MET A 52 -8.23 -2.54 -6.98
N ALA A 53 -8.60 -2.55 -5.70
CA ALA A 53 -9.82 -1.87 -5.23
C ALA A 53 -9.79 -0.36 -5.53
N PHE A 54 -8.66 0.31 -5.28
CA PHE A 54 -8.51 1.73 -5.60
C PHE A 54 -8.50 2.02 -7.11
N LYS A 55 -7.82 1.19 -7.94
CA LYS A 55 -7.83 1.31 -9.41
C LYS A 55 -9.23 1.14 -10.02
N GLU A 56 -10.09 0.37 -9.36
CA GLU A 56 -11.50 0.20 -9.70
C GLU A 56 -12.43 1.29 -9.12
N GLY A 57 -11.86 2.28 -8.43
CA GLY A 57 -12.56 3.49 -7.99
C GLY A 57 -13.14 3.41 -6.58
N ALA A 58 -12.54 2.60 -5.70
CA ALA A 58 -12.77 2.71 -4.26
C ALA A 58 -12.24 4.06 -3.74
N ASP A 59 -12.98 4.69 -2.84
CA ASP A 59 -12.55 5.85 -2.08
C ASP A 59 -11.87 5.45 -0.77
N GLY A 60 -12.18 4.24 -0.28
CA GLY A 60 -11.52 3.63 0.87
C GLY A 60 -11.61 2.11 0.86
N VAL A 61 -10.61 1.46 1.46
CA VAL A 61 -10.52 0.02 1.63
C VAL A 61 -10.52 -0.30 3.12
N LEU A 62 -11.45 -1.15 3.53
CA LEU A 62 -11.60 -1.59 4.91
C LEU A 62 -11.23 -3.08 4.99
N VAL A 63 -10.34 -3.46 5.88
CA VAL A 63 -10.01 -4.87 6.15
C VAL A 63 -10.39 -5.18 7.58
N MET A 64 -11.18 -6.22 7.79
CA MET A 64 -11.65 -6.64 9.11
C MET A 64 -11.16 -8.06 9.38
N GLY A 65 -10.37 -8.21 10.44
CA GLY A 65 -9.77 -9.46 10.86
C GLY A 65 -10.24 -9.90 12.24
N CYS A 66 -9.78 -11.08 12.65
CA CYS A 66 -9.87 -11.52 14.03
C CYS A 66 -9.01 -10.63 14.94
N GLU A 67 -9.42 -10.49 16.19
CA GLU A 67 -8.65 -9.79 17.21
C GLU A 67 -7.22 -10.32 17.33
N LYS A 68 -6.28 -9.46 17.74
CA LYS A 68 -4.88 -9.87 17.97
C LYS A 68 -4.82 -11.00 18.98
N GLY A 69 -4.10 -12.08 18.65
CA GLY A 69 -4.03 -13.29 19.46
C GLY A 69 -5.15 -14.32 19.23
N ALA A 70 -6.26 -13.94 18.58
CA ALA A 70 -7.39 -14.83 18.27
C ALA A 70 -7.44 -15.30 16.81
N CYS A 71 -6.36 -15.11 16.05
CA CYS A 71 -6.32 -15.50 14.64
C CYS A 71 -6.45 -17.02 14.46
N ASN A 72 -7.43 -17.47 13.69
CA ASN A 72 -7.58 -18.89 13.34
C ASN A 72 -6.33 -19.48 12.65
N TYR A 73 -5.62 -18.65 11.87
CA TYR A 73 -4.36 -19.03 11.22
C TYR A 73 -3.12 -18.59 12.00
N ARG A 74 -3.26 -18.34 13.30
CA ARG A 74 -2.23 -17.94 14.28
C ARG A 74 -1.63 -16.55 14.04
N THR A 75 -1.07 -16.30 12.86
CA THR A 75 -0.28 -15.07 12.60
C THR A 75 -0.76 -14.24 11.42
N GLY A 76 -1.84 -14.66 10.74
CA GLY A 76 -2.32 -14.00 9.52
C GLY A 76 -2.76 -12.55 9.73
N ASN A 77 -3.36 -12.21 10.86
CA ASN A 77 -3.76 -10.84 11.17
C ASN A 77 -2.55 -9.92 11.45
N PHE A 78 -1.49 -10.42 12.08
CA PHE A 78 -0.25 -9.65 12.24
C PHE A 78 0.43 -9.36 10.90
N GLN A 79 0.35 -10.28 9.93
CA GLN A 79 0.83 -10.00 8.58
C GLN A 79 -0.01 -8.93 7.88
N ALA A 80 -1.34 -8.95 8.07
CA ALA A 80 -2.22 -7.90 7.54
C ALA A 80 -1.88 -6.53 8.15
N GLU A 81 -1.57 -6.47 9.44
CA GLU A 81 -1.16 -5.25 10.12
C GLU A 81 0.11 -4.63 9.53
N ARG A 82 1.19 -5.40 9.43
CA ARG A 82 2.47 -4.91 8.86
C ARG A 82 2.31 -4.40 7.44
N TRP A 83 1.61 -5.16 6.59
CA TRP A 83 1.33 -4.74 5.23
C TRP A 83 0.46 -3.48 5.17
N THR A 84 -0.52 -3.36 6.06
CA THR A 84 -1.36 -2.16 6.13
C THR A 84 -0.54 -0.94 6.54
N GLU A 85 0.34 -1.05 7.54
CA GLU A 85 1.23 0.04 7.94
C GLU A 85 2.11 0.51 6.78
N VAL A 86 2.79 -0.43 6.11
CA VAL A 86 3.67 -0.14 4.96
C VAL A 86 2.90 0.46 3.79
N TYR A 87 1.71 -0.06 3.48
CA TYR A 87 0.86 0.47 2.43
C TYR A 87 0.43 1.91 2.74
N ARG A 88 0.07 2.21 3.99
CA ARG A 88 -0.28 3.56 4.44
C ARG A 88 0.89 4.53 4.29
N MET A 89 2.11 4.11 4.58
CA MET A 89 3.31 4.92 4.31
C MET A 89 3.47 5.24 2.82
N VAL A 90 3.22 4.27 1.93
CA VAL A 90 3.34 4.47 0.48
C VAL A 90 2.18 5.32 -0.08
N LEU A 91 0.98 5.25 0.50
CA LEU A 91 -0.11 6.19 0.19
C LEU A 91 0.32 7.63 0.50
N GLU A 92 0.90 7.87 1.68
CA GLU A 92 1.40 9.18 2.09
C GLU A 92 2.50 9.69 1.15
N LEU A 93 3.46 8.83 0.78
CA LEU A 93 4.50 9.17 -0.22
C LEU A 93 3.92 9.53 -1.60
N SER A 94 2.76 8.97 -1.93
CA SER A 94 2.02 9.26 -3.16
C SER A 94 1.13 10.50 -3.06
N GLY A 95 1.11 11.19 -1.92
CA GLY A 95 0.26 12.35 -1.66
C GLY A 95 -1.21 12.00 -1.34
N LEU A 96 -1.52 10.72 -1.14
CA LEU A 96 -2.86 10.26 -0.79
C LEU A 96 -3.00 10.16 0.74
N ASN A 97 -4.21 10.36 1.25
CA ASN A 97 -4.44 10.23 2.69
C ASN A 97 -4.30 8.76 3.12
N PRO A 98 -3.42 8.42 4.09
CA PRO A 98 -3.23 7.05 4.57
C PRO A 98 -4.49 6.46 5.22
N ASP A 99 -5.41 7.28 5.70
CA ASP A 99 -6.67 6.83 6.31
C ASP A 99 -7.69 6.34 5.29
N ARG A 100 -7.34 6.30 4.00
CA ARG A 100 -8.12 5.57 2.98
C ARG A 100 -7.98 4.06 3.08
N LEU A 101 -7.00 3.54 3.81
CA LEU A 101 -6.86 2.12 4.12
C LEU A 101 -6.94 1.93 5.63
N TYR A 102 -7.93 1.16 6.09
CA TYR A 102 -8.08 0.85 7.51
C TYR A 102 -8.14 -0.66 7.75
N LEU A 103 -7.38 -1.12 8.74
CA LEU A 103 -7.42 -2.49 9.24
C LEU A 103 -7.99 -2.46 10.65
N ASN A 104 -9.08 -3.20 10.85
CA ASN A 104 -9.67 -3.42 12.16
C ASN A 104 -9.30 -4.82 12.68
N LEU A 105 -8.52 -4.85 13.77
CA LEU A 105 -8.21 -6.02 14.58
C LEU A 105 -8.58 -5.81 16.06
N GLU A 106 -9.39 -4.79 16.37
CA GLU A 106 -9.75 -4.41 17.74
C GLU A 106 -11.03 -5.09 18.22
N SER A 107 -11.96 -5.33 17.30
CA SER A 107 -13.22 -6.01 17.59
C SER A 107 -13.76 -6.66 16.32
N ASP A 108 -14.07 -7.95 16.37
CA ASP A 108 -14.75 -8.66 15.29
C ASP A 108 -16.28 -8.64 15.41
N THR A 109 -16.82 -8.16 16.54
CA THR A 109 -18.26 -8.08 16.85
C THR A 109 -18.89 -6.74 16.50
N GLU A 110 -18.14 -5.63 16.60
CA GLU A 110 -18.65 -4.25 16.41
C GLU A 110 -18.57 -3.77 14.95
N ILE A 111 -18.84 -4.66 13.98
CA ILE A 111 -18.61 -4.41 12.56
C ILE A 111 -19.40 -3.22 11.98
N ILE A 112 -20.61 -2.92 12.51
CA ILE A 112 -21.41 -1.75 12.12
C ILE A 112 -20.69 -0.47 12.52
N HIS A 113 -20.31 -0.35 13.80
CA HIS A 113 -19.62 0.84 14.31
C HIS A 113 -18.27 1.05 13.62
N VAL A 114 -17.52 -0.02 13.37
CA VAL A 114 -16.26 0.04 12.61
C VAL A 114 -16.50 0.58 11.20
N PHE A 115 -17.49 0.06 10.48
CA PHE A 115 -17.82 0.52 9.13
C PHE A 115 -18.30 1.98 9.11
N GLU A 116 -19.16 2.38 10.03
CA GLU A 116 -19.68 3.75 10.09
C GLU A 116 -18.58 4.77 10.38
N ARG A 117 -17.69 4.48 11.33
CA ARG A 117 -16.53 5.33 11.63
C ARG A 117 -15.65 5.49 10.40
N PHE A 118 -15.30 4.38 9.76
CA PHE A 118 -14.47 4.41 8.55
C PHE A 118 -15.17 5.15 7.40
N TYR A 119 -16.48 4.95 7.22
CA TYR A 119 -17.23 5.69 6.22
C TYR A 119 -17.16 7.19 6.46
N LYS A 120 -17.36 7.64 7.69
CA LYS A 120 -17.29 9.06 8.03
C LYS A 120 -15.90 9.63 7.73
N THR A 121 -14.84 8.91 8.08
CA THR A 121 -13.46 9.28 7.73
C THR A 121 -13.29 9.46 6.23
N VAL A 122 -13.73 8.50 5.40
CA VAL A 122 -13.61 8.61 3.94
C VAL A 122 -14.51 9.73 3.37
N GLU A 123 -15.68 9.96 3.98
CA GLU A 123 -16.57 11.06 3.62
C GLU A 123 -15.93 12.44 3.86
N GLU A 124 -15.21 12.59 4.98
CA GLU A 124 -14.46 13.81 5.31
C GLU A 124 -13.26 14.02 4.39
N ILE A 125 -12.57 12.95 3.98
CA ILE A 125 -11.44 13.04 3.02
C ILE A 125 -11.96 13.39 1.61
N GLY A 126 -13.11 12.84 1.21
CA GLY A 126 -13.68 13.03 -0.11
C GLY A 126 -13.24 11.98 -1.16
N PRO A 127 -13.66 12.16 -2.43
CA PRO A 127 -13.35 11.24 -3.52
C PRO A 127 -11.85 10.97 -3.66
N ILE A 128 -11.46 9.73 -4.01
CA ILE A 128 -10.06 9.39 -4.28
C ILE A 128 -9.44 10.37 -5.28
N GLY A 129 -8.26 10.89 -4.94
CA GLY A 129 -7.53 11.86 -5.76
C GLY A 129 -7.80 13.31 -5.42
N THR A 130 -8.73 13.62 -4.52
CA THR A 130 -8.99 15.01 -4.08
C THR A 130 -7.74 15.66 -3.48
N GLU A 131 -6.96 14.90 -2.74
CA GLU A 131 -5.73 15.34 -2.06
C GLU A 131 -4.65 15.84 -3.02
N ILE A 132 -4.68 15.33 -4.25
CA ILE A 132 -3.68 15.60 -5.30
C ILE A 132 -4.28 16.33 -6.50
N GLY A 133 -5.52 16.84 -6.38
CA GLY A 133 -6.22 17.52 -7.48
C GLY A 133 -6.55 16.62 -8.67
N ALA A 134 -6.61 15.29 -8.48
CA ALA A 134 -6.89 14.28 -9.50
C ALA A 134 -8.27 13.62 -9.32
N ALA A 135 -9.17 14.20 -8.52
CA ALA A 135 -10.51 13.66 -8.31
C ALA A 135 -11.25 13.46 -9.65
N GLY A 136 -11.75 12.24 -9.88
CA GLY A 136 -12.42 11.87 -11.13
C GLY A 136 -11.49 11.56 -12.31
N ASN A 137 -10.17 11.78 -12.20
CA ASN A 137 -9.20 11.40 -13.21
C ASN A 137 -8.74 9.95 -13.03
N ARG A 138 -9.51 9.01 -13.59
CA ARG A 138 -9.25 7.57 -13.43
C ARG A 138 -7.89 7.13 -13.96
N GLU A 139 -7.41 7.75 -15.04
CA GLU A 139 -6.09 7.45 -15.60
C GLU A 139 -5.00 7.82 -14.61
N LYS A 140 -5.04 9.06 -14.09
CA LYS A 140 -4.05 9.53 -13.11
C LYS A 140 -4.01 8.68 -11.85
N ILE A 141 -5.18 8.25 -11.36
CA ILE A 141 -5.28 7.33 -10.23
C ILE A 141 -4.60 5.99 -10.56
N LYS A 142 -4.85 5.42 -11.74
CA LYS A 142 -4.20 4.17 -12.16
C LYS A 142 -2.68 4.31 -12.23
N GLU A 143 -2.15 5.43 -12.74
CA GLU A 143 -0.70 5.67 -12.77
C GLU A 143 -0.09 5.63 -11.36
N ILE A 144 -0.74 6.31 -10.40
CA ILE A 144 -0.27 6.37 -9.02
C ILE A 144 -0.25 4.98 -8.41
N PHE A 145 -1.34 4.22 -8.54
CA PHE A 145 -1.40 2.88 -7.98
C PHE A 145 -0.48 1.88 -8.73
N GLU A 146 -0.05 2.16 -9.96
CA GLU A 146 1.02 1.40 -10.62
C GLU A 146 2.38 1.64 -9.97
N ILE A 147 2.70 2.89 -9.60
CA ILE A 147 3.91 3.22 -8.84
C ILE A 147 3.86 2.62 -7.42
N ILE A 148 2.70 2.67 -6.76
CA ILE A 148 2.49 2.03 -5.45
C ILE A 148 2.74 0.53 -5.55
N ASP A 149 2.21 -0.14 -6.57
CA ASP A 149 2.47 -1.57 -6.80
C ASP A 149 3.94 -1.87 -7.04
N LEU A 150 4.61 -1.13 -7.92
CA LEU A 150 6.06 -1.28 -8.16
C LEU A 150 6.89 -1.06 -6.88
N THR A 151 6.39 -0.24 -5.95
CA THR A 151 7.03 0.00 -4.66
C THR A 151 6.84 -1.17 -3.70
N LEU A 152 5.58 -1.59 -3.51
CA LEU A 152 5.21 -2.59 -2.51
C LEU A 152 5.52 -4.03 -2.94
N LEU A 153 5.64 -4.26 -4.25
CA LEU A 153 5.92 -5.57 -4.81
C LEU A 153 7.39 -5.88 -5.02
N ASP A 154 8.27 -4.93 -4.70
CA ASP A 154 9.71 -5.14 -4.66
C ASP A 154 10.08 -6.25 -3.67
N GLU A 155 11.10 -7.03 -4.05
CA GLU A 155 11.55 -8.19 -3.28
C GLU A 155 12.11 -7.78 -1.91
N ASP A 156 12.88 -6.70 -1.82
CA ASP A 156 13.46 -6.25 -0.56
C ASP A 156 12.38 -5.76 0.40
N VAL A 157 11.38 -5.02 -0.13
CA VAL A 157 10.22 -4.57 0.65
C VAL A 157 9.44 -5.77 1.18
N LYS A 158 9.09 -6.73 0.30
CA LYS A 158 8.40 -7.97 0.70
C LYS A 158 9.18 -8.74 1.75
N TRP A 159 10.50 -8.83 1.58
CA TRP A 159 11.37 -9.56 2.52
C TRP A 159 11.39 -8.89 3.89
N LEU A 160 11.61 -7.57 3.96
CA LEU A 160 11.66 -6.83 5.22
C LEU A 160 10.33 -6.94 5.97
N VAL A 161 9.21 -6.68 5.30
CA VAL A 161 7.87 -6.75 5.91
C VAL A 161 7.54 -8.16 6.38
N GLY A 162 7.87 -9.18 5.57
CA GLY A 162 7.62 -10.58 5.91
C GLY A 162 8.51 -11.09 7.06
N ARG A 163 9.70 -10.51 7.24
CA ARG A 163 10.71 -10.93 8.23
C ARG A 163 10.76 -10.09 9.49
N GLU A 164 10.02 -8.98 9.57
CA GLU A 164 9.97 -8.09 10.72
C GLU A 164 9.96 -8.86 12.05
N TRP A 165 8.98 -9.75 12.25
CA TRP A 165 8.85 -10.51 13.50
C TRP A 165 10.14 -11.24 13.85
N THR A 166 10.73 -11.96 12.89
CA THR A 166 11.98 -12.69 13.13
C THR A 166 13.12 -11.74 13.48
N LEU A 167 13.22 -10.59 12.81
CA LEU A 167 14.32 -9.65 13.01
C LEU A 167 14.26 -8.93 14.35
N VAL A 168 13.05 -8.63 14.85
CA VAL A 168 12.86 -7.87 16.10
C VAL A 168 12.57 -8.72 17.33
N THR A 169 12.28 -10.01 17.17
CA THR A 169 11.98 -10.91 18.31
C THR A 169 12.93 -12.09 18.47
N VAL A 170 13.65 -12.48 17.41
CA VAL A 170 14.57 -13.63 17.44
C VAL A 170 16.01 -13.12 17.37
N GLU A 171 16.87 -13.69 18.20
CA GLU A 171 18.31 -13.44 18.15
C GLU A 171 18.87 -13.80 16.77
N ASN A 172 19.69 -12.91 16.20
CA ASN A 172 20.40 -13.15 14.96
C ASN A 172 21.55 -14.15 15.17
N ALA A 173 22.27 -14.49 14.09
CA ALA A 173 23.41 -15.43 14.15
C ALA A 173 24.56 -14.99 15.09
N TYR A 174 24.54 -13.74 15.55
CA TYR A 174 25.50 -13.13 16.47
C TYR A 174 24.95 -12.98 17.90
N GLY A 175 23.73 -13.45 18.18
CA GLY A 175 23.09 -13.34 19.50
C GLY A 175 22.47 -11.97 19.78
N GLU A 176 22.26 -11.14 18.75
CA GLU A 176 21.70 -9.79 18.90
C GLU A 176 20.23 -9.75 18.43
N ILE A 177 19.40 -8.96 19.11
CA ILE A 177 18.03 -8.65 18.69
C ILE A 177 18.04 -7.25 18.10
N TYR A 178 17.48 -7.07 16.90
CA TYR A 178 17.35 -5.73 16.35
C TYR A 178 16.28 -4.95 17.13
N ASP A 179 16.65 -3.75 17.56
CA ASP A 179 15.71 -2.79 18.11
C ASP A 179 14.60 -2.46 17.10
N GLU A 180 13.35 -2.44 17.57
CA GLU A 180 12.17 -2.21 16.75
C GLU A 180 12.20 -0.82 16.09
N ALA A 181 12.70 0.20 16.79
CA ALA A 181 12.80 1.54 16.23
C ALA A 181 13.83 1.60 15.08
N THR A 182 14.94 0.88 15.24
CA THR A 182 15.98 0.72 14.23
C THR A 182 15.45 -0.01 13.01
N PHE A 183 14.70 -1.10 13.19
CA PHE A 183 14.05 -1.80 12.09
C PHE A 183 13.08 -0.89 11.33
N LYS A 184 12.19 -0.18 12.05
CA LYS A 184 11.22 0.75 11.45
C LYS A 184 11.90 1.86 10.66
N ARG A 185 13.04 2.38 11.14
CA ARG A 185 13.86 3.36 10.40
C ARG A 185 14.41 2.78 9.10
N ILE A 186 15.03 1.59 9.16
CA ILE A 186 15.58 0.91 7.97
C ILE A 186 14.48 0.62 6.95
N LEU A 187 13.33 0.11 7.41
CA LEU A 187 12.17 -0.15 6.56
C LEU A 187 11.68 1.13 5.87
N LYS A 188 11.55 2.24 6.62
CA LYS A 188 11.16 3.54 6.07
C LYS A 188 12.16 4.04 5.03
N GLU A 189 13.45 3.99 5.32
CA GLU A 189 14.50 4.39 4.37
C GLU A 189 14.42 3.55 3.09
N ARG A 190 14.25 2.23 3.22
CA ARG A 190 14.13 1.32 2.08
C ARG A 190 12.88 1.60 1.24
N ILE A 191 11.73 1.86 1.87
CA ILE A 191 10.50 2.22 1.18
C ILE A 191 10.67 3.52 0.38
N ASN A 192 11.31 4.54 0.97
CA ASN A 192 11.55 5.82 0.28
C ASN A 192 12.44 5.64 -0.96
N GLN A 193 13.53 4.87 -0.82
CA GLN A 193 14.41 4.54 -1.96
C GLN A 193 13.65 3.77 -3.04
N GLN A 194 12.88 2.75 -2.63
CA GLN A 194 12.13 1.92 -3.56
C GLN A 194 11.00 2.70 -4.25
N PHE A 195 10.40 3.67 -3.57
CA PHE A 195 9.41 4.57 -4.18
C PHE A 195 10.02 5.42 -5.29
N LEU A 196 11.23 5.96 -5.09
CA LEU A 196 11.95 6.70 -6.14
C LEU A 196 12.31 5.78 -7.32
N ILE A 197 12.78 4.56 -7.05
CA ILE A 197 13.04 3.54 -8.08
C ILE A 197 11.77 3.27 -8.88
N ALA A 198 10.62 3.07 -8.21
CA ALA A 198 9.34 2.82 -8.85
C ALA A 198 8.88 4.00 -9.73
N GLN A 199 9.09 5.24 -9.28
CA GLN A 199 8.80 6.44 -10.08
C GLN A 199 9.66 6.51 -11.35
N ILE A 200 10.97 6.27 -11.24
CA ILE A 200 11.87 6.23 -12.40
C ILE A 200 11.48 5.09 -13.33
N GLN A 201 11.20 3.91 -12.78
CA GLN A 201 10.78 2.73 -13.53
C GLN A 201 9.50 3.00 -14.33
N TYR A 202 8.50 3.65 -13.71
CA TYR A 202 7.26 4.05 -14.37
C TYR A 202 7.51 5.07 -15.49
N LEU A 203 8.28 6.14 -15.23
CA LEU A 203 8.54 7.20 -16.22
C LEU A 203 9.33 6.70 -17.44
N THR A 204 10.18 5.70 -17.23
CA THR A 204 11.05 5.13 -18.27
C THR A 204 10.48 3.88 -18.93
N LYS A 205 9.28 3.42 -18.54
CA LYS A 205 8.72 2.13 -19.01
C LYS A 205 8.48 2.07 -20.52
N ASP A 206 8.06 3.18 -21.11
CA ASP A 206 7.69 3.25 -22.53
C ASP A 206 8.73 3.99 -23.40
N LYS A 207 9.62 4.78 -22.78
CA LYS A 207 10.67 5.53 -23.49
C LYS A 207 11.91 5.76 -22.62
N PRO A 208 13.11 5.80 -23.23
CA PRO A 208 14.32 6.16 -22.50
C PRO A 208 14.31 7.64 -22.11
N MET A 209 14.76 7.96 -20.90
CA MET A 209 14.88 9.33 -20.38
C MET A 209 16.25 9.58 -19.79
N SER A 210 16.72 10.83 -19.89
CA SER A 210 17.94 11.29 -19.22
C SER A 210 17.73 11.56 -17.74
N THR A 211 18.83 11.59 -16.98
CA THR A 211 18.82 11.98 -15.56
C THR A 211 18.25 13.38 -15.35
N TYR A 212 18.51 14.31 -16.26
CA TYR A 212 17.98 15.68 -16.21
C TYR A 212 16.46 15.73 -16.40
N GLU A 213 15.93 15.00 -17.40
CA GLU A 213 14.48 14.94 -17.64
C GLU A 213 13.75 14.31 -16.45
N LEU A 214 14.31 13.24 -15.87
CA LEU A 214 13.76 12.58 -14.69
C LEU A 214 13.82 13.49 -13.45
N ALA A 215 14.93 14.19 -13.23
CA ALA A 215 15.08 15.15 -12.13
C ALA A 215 14.03 16.27 -12.22
N LYS A 216 13.82 16.81 -13.43
CA LYS A 216 12.79 17.81 -13.70
C LYS A 216 11.37 17.27 -13.49
N ALA A 217 11.09 16.05 -13.95
CA ALA A 217 9.76 15.43 -13.83
C ALA A 217 9.39 15.11 -12.37
N LEU A 218 10.38 14.71 -11.56
CA LEU A 218 10.17 14.29 -10.17
C LEU A 218 10.42 15.40 -9.14
N GLY A 219 10.91 16.57 -9.57
CA GLY A 219 11.29 17.66 -8.66
C GLY A 219 12.45 17.31 -7.73
N ARG A 220 13.40 16.50 -8.24
CA ARG A 220 14.56 15.97 -7.49
C ARG A 220 15.87 16.53 -8.05
N SER A 221 16.98 16.32 -7.32
CA SER A 221 18.29 16.69 -7.84
C SER A 221 18.77 15.67 -8.88
N THR A 222 19.53 16.14 -9.88
CA THR A 222 20.15 15.24 -10.88
C THR A 222 21.08 14.22 -10.23
N GLU A 223 21.76 14.59 -9.14
CA GLU A 223 22.65 13.69 -8.39
C GLU A 223 21.89 12.53 -7.75
N GLU A 224 20.74 12.80 -7.13
CA GLU A 224 19.89 11.79 -6.51
C GLU A 224 19.34 10.81 -7.55
N ILE A 225 18.86 11.33 -8.68
CA ILE A 225 18.39 10.50 -9.80
C ILE A 225 19.54 9.66 -10.36
N PHE A 226 20.71 10.25 -10.59
CA PHE A 226 21.86 9.53 -11.13
C PHE A 226 22.30 8.38 -10.20
N ARG A 227 22.43 8.64 -8.89
CA ARG A 227 22.73 7.59 -7.91
C ARG A 227 21.70 6.46 -7.94
N THR A 228 20.42 6.80 -8.05
CA THR A 228 19.34 5.81 -8.09
C THR A 228 19.41 4.97 -9.36
N ILE A 229 19.68 5.58 -10.52
CA ILE A 229 19.85 4.86 -11.80
C ILE A 229 21.05 3.90 -11.72
N VAL A 230 22.18 4.31 -11.16
CA VAL A 230 23.35 3.43 -10.97
C VAL A 230 22.99 2.21 -10.13
N GLU A 231 22.18 2.39 -9.07
CA GLU A 231 21.67 1.26 -8.29
C GLU A 231 20.70 0.38 -9.09
N MET A 232 19.85 0.98 -9.92
CA MET A 232 18.94 0.25 -10.81
C MET A 232 19.69 -0.56 -11.85
N GLU A 233 20.73 -0.02 -12.50
CA GLU A 233 21.58 -0.75 -13.45
C GLU A 233 22.29 -1.93 -12.76
N ARG A 234 22.83 -1.71 -11.55
CA ARG A 234 23.45 -2.78 -10.76
C ARG A 234 22.47 -3.91 -10.42
N LYS A 235 21.19 -3.60 -10.29
CA LYS A 235 20.10 -4.56 -10.04
C LYS A 235 19.41 -5.02 -11.32
N GLU A 236 19.95 -4.71 -12.50
CA GLU A 236 19.38 -5.05 -13.80
C GLU A 236 17.93 -4.54 -14.01
N LYS A 237 17.55 -3.47 -13.31
CA LYS A 237 16.22 -2.82 -13.40
C LYS A 237 16.18 -1.67 -14.41
N ALA A 238 17.33 -1.21 -14.89
CA ALA A 238 17.45 -0.20 -15.92
C ALA A 238 18.67 -0.48 -16.80
N VAL A 239 18.65 0.02 -18.03
CA VAL A 239 19.75 -0.06 -18.97
C VAL A 239 19.99 1.28 -19.65
N LEU A 240 21.26 1.63 -19.87
CA LEU A 240 21.65 2.69 -20.79
C LEU A 240 21.27 2.29 -22.22
N VAL A 241 20.44 3.10 -22.87
CA VAL A 241 19.94 2.83 -24.24
C VAL A 241 20.78 3.55 -25.27
N ASP A 242 20.98 4.86 -25.11
CA ASP A 242 21.72 5.69 -26.05
C ASP A 242 22.20 7.02 -25.43
N PHE A 243 22.78 7.86 -26.27
CA PHE A 243 23.18 9.23 -25.95
C PHE A 243 22.53 10.22 -26.92
N VAL A 244 21.94 11.29 -26.38
CA VAL A 244 21.48 12.45 -27.15
C VAL A 244 22.26 13.67 -26.67
N ASP A 245 22.97 14.34 -27.57
CA ASP A 245 23.81 15.51 -27.24
C ASP A 245 24.78 15.25 -26.06
N ARG A 246 25.43 14.07 -26.06
CA ARG A 246 26.32 13.57 -24.99
C ARG A 246 25.63 13.31 -23.63
N THR A 247 24.30 13.34 -23.60
CA THR A 247 23.51 13.03 -22.40
C THR A 247 23.02 11.58 -22.47
N PRO A 248 23.36 10.72 -21.50
CA PRO A 248 22.90 9.33 -21.46
C PRO A 248 21.39 9.27 -21.19
N ARG A 249 20.69 8.34 -21.84
CA ARG A 249 19.29 8.03 -21.56
C ARG A 249 19.10 6.57 -21.16
N TYR A 250 18.27 6.37 -20.14
CA TYR A 250 18.03 5.09 -19.51
C TYR A 250 16.59 4.64 -19.68
N GLN A 251 16.39 3.35 -19.85
CA GLN A 251 15.07 2.72 -19.92
C GLN A 251 14.97 1.62 -18.87
N SER A 252 13.81 1.49 -18.22
CA SER A 252 13.56 0.41 -17.28
C SER A 252 13.45 -0.94 -18.00
N VAL A 253 13.96 -1.97 -17.34
CA VAL A 253 13.83 -3.36 -17.78
C VAL A 253 12.53 -3.91 -17.19
N ARG A 254 11.72 -4.55 -18.04
CA ARG A 254 10.45 -5.20 -17.62
C ARG A 254 10.70 -6.55 -16.99
#